data_AF-A0A7X2NPU9-F1
#
_entry.id   AF-A0A7X2NPU9-F1
#
_cell.length_a   1.000
_cell.length_b   1.000
_cell.length_c   1.000
_cell.angle_alpha   90.00
_cell.angle_beta   90.00
_cell.angle_gamma   90.00
#
_symmetry.space_group_name_H-M   'P 1'
#
loop_
_entity.id
_entity.type
_entity.pdbx_description
1 polymer ?
#
loop_
_entity_poly.entity_id
_entity_poly.type
_entity_poly.pdbx_seq_one_letter_code
_entity_poly.pdbx_strand_id
1 'polypeptide(L)' 'MTTKEVMFDSIDDVKRFVNQTERLPEEVDVCCGSCMVDGKSLLGILSLGIKKKLNVVVHD' A
#
# COMPACT_ATOMS: atom_id res chain seq x y z
N MET A 1 14.36 -3.60 -5.62
CA MET A 1 12.89 -3.68 -5.69
C MET A 1 12.40 -4.95 -5.02
N THR A 2 11.58 -4.82 -3.98
CA THR A 2 10.98 -5.94 -3.23
C THR A 2 9.46 -5.88 -3.34
N THR A 3 8.82 -7.00 -3.69
CA THR A 3 7.35 -7.09 -3.78
C THR A 3 6.78 -8.06 -2.74
N LYS A 4 5.69 -7.67 -2.07
CA LYS A 4 4.95 -8.53 -1.13
C LYS A 4 3.44 -8.41 -1.32
N GLU A 5 2.74 -9.53 -1.23
CA GLU A 5 1.26 -9.54 -1.17
C GLU A 5 0.81 -9.19 0.25
N VAL A 6 -0.17 -8.29 0.36
CA VAL A 6 -0.80 -7.87 1.61
C VAL A 6 -2.32 -7.86 1.47
N MET A 7 -3.01 -7.93 2.60
CA MET A 7 -4.44 -7.70 2.71
C MET A 7 -4.70 -6.82 3.92
N PHE A 8 -5.44 -5.74 3.72
CA PHE A 8 -5.88 -4.86 4.81
C PHE A 8 -7.28 -5.27 5.26
N ASP A 9 -7.47 -5.62 6.52
CA ASP A 9 -8.78 -6.07 7.04
C ASP A 9 -9.67 -4.91 7.46
N SER A 10 -9.06 -3.78 7.80
CA SER A 10 -9.70 -2.57 8.29
C SER A 10 -9.06 -1.29 7.74
N ILE A 11 -9.77 -0.18 7.91
CA ILE A 11 -9.22 1.16 7.60
C ILE A 11 -8.05 1.50 8.56
N ASP A 12 -8.06 0.98 9.79
CA ASP A 12 -6.98 1.20 10.76
C ASP A 12 -5.68 0.57 10.27
N ASP A 13 -5.74 -0.62 9.66
CA ASP A 13 -4.56 -1.28 9.08
C ASP A 13 -3.93 -0.43 7.96
N VAL A 14 -4.77 0.16 7.10
CA VAL A 14 -4.29 1.07 6.05
C VAL A 14 -3.63 2.31 6.65
N LYS A 15 -4.23 2.92 7.68
CA LYS A 15 -3.63 4.08 8.37
C LYS A 15 -2.28 3.74 8.99
N ARG A 16 -2.17 2.57 9.64
CA ARG A 16 -0.91 2.10 10.23
C ARG A 16 0.15 1.87 9.16
N PHE A 17 -0.22 1.24 8.05
CA PHE A 17 0.66 1.03 6.91
C PHE A 17 1.19 2.36 6.36
N VAL A 18 0.30 3.31 6.05
CA VAL A 18 0.69 4.63 5.51
C VAL A 18 1.65 5.36 6.45
N ASN A 19 1.36 5.39 7.75
CA ASN A 19 2.22 6.02 8.76
C ASN A 19 3.61 5.34 8.87
N GLN A 20 3.70 4.04 8.57
CA GLN A 20 4.99 3.35 8.50
C GLN A 20 5.73 3.69 7.21
N THR A 21 5.04 3.71 6.06
CA THR A 21 5.65 4.01 4.77
C THR A 21 6.08 5.46 4.61
N GLU A 22 5.42 6.41 5.28
CA GLU A 22 5.86 7.82 5.31
C GLU A 22 7.25 8.02 5.92
N ARG A 23 7.70 7.09 6.76
CA ARG A 23 9.01 7.14 7.42
C ARG A 23 10.11 6.48 6.60
N LEU A 24 9.74 5.77 5.55
CA LEU A 24 10.67 5.13 4.64
C LEU A 24 11.15 6.16 3.61
N PRO A 25 12.48 6.34 3.44
CA PRO A 25 13.01 7.18 2.37
C PRO A 25 12.70 6.60 0.98
N GLU A 26 12.49 5.29 0.90
CA GLU A 26 12.15 4.57 -0.32
C GLU A 26 10.77 4.94 -0.89
N GLU A 27 10.62 4.75 -2.20
CA GLU A 27 9.30 4.81 -2.85
C GLU A 27 8.56 3.49 -2.62
N VAL A 28 7.28 3.60 -2.27
CA VAL A 28 6.42 2.45 -2.01
C VAL A 28 5.18 2.59 -2.86
N ASP A 29 4.88 1.58 -3.68
CA ASP A 29 3.66 1.51 -4.47
C ASP A 29 2.74 0.40 -3.95
N VAL A 30 1.44 0.60 -4.09
CA VAL A 30 0.42 -0.43 -3.83
C VAL A 30 -0.36 -0.69 -5.12
N CYS A 31 -0.41 -1.95 -5.53
CA CYS A 31 -0.98 -2.38 -6.80
C CYS A 31 -2.13 -3.36 -6.60
N CYS A 32 -3.15 -3.26 -7.45
CA CYS A 32 -4.26 -4.21 -7.57
C CYS A 32 -4.57 -4.44 -9.06
N GLY A 33 -4.17 -5.57 -9.61
CA GLY A 33 -4.28 -5.82 -11.05
C GLY A 33 -3.47 -4.79 -11.84
N SER A 34 -4.13 -3.99 -12.68
CA SER A 34 -3.51 -2.91 -13.46
C SER A 34 -3.52 -1.54 -12.77
N CYS A 35 -4.12 -1.42 -11.58
CA CYS A 35 -4.13 -0.18 -10.81
C CYS A 35 -2.89 -0.11 -9.92
N MET A 36 -2.24 1.07 -9.87
CA MET A 36 -1.10 1.38 -9.01
C MET A 36 -1.35 2.73 -8.35
N VAL A 37 -1.05 2.83 -7.05
CA VAL A 37 -1.17 4.06 -6.27
C VAL A 37 0.05 4.22 -5.36
N ASP A 38 0.35 5.45 -5.00
CA ASP A 38 1.35 5.77 -3.99
C ASP A 38 0.98 5.11 -2.65
N GLY A 39 1.89 4.29 -2.11
CA GLY A 39 1.74 3.59 -0.83
C GLY A 39 1.77 4.50 0.39
N LYS A 40 2.14 5.78 0.23
CA LYS A 40 2.04 6.83 1.23
C LYS A 40 0.68 7.56 1.15
N SER A 41 -0.16 7.24 0.15
CA SER A 41 -1.50 7.83 0.01
C SER A 41 -2.60 6.96 0.64
N LEU A 42 -3.07 7.37 1.81
CA LEU A 42 -4.22 6.73 2.46
C LEU A 42 -5.44 6.66 1.54
N LEU A 43 -5.77 7.75 0.85
CA LEU A 43 -6.90 7.79 -0.07
C LEU A 43 -6.69 6.90 -1.29
N GLY A 44 -5.45 6.86 -1.81
CA GLY A 44 -5.06 5.98 -2.92
C GLY A 44 -5.29 4.52 -2.57
N ILE A 45 -4.78 4.04 -1.44
CA ILE A 45 -4.94 2.64 -1.01
C ILE A 45 -6.41 2.31 -0.73
N LEU A 46 -7.15 3.22 -0.09
CA LEU A 46 -8.59 3.02 0.15
C LEU A 46 -9.40 2.92 -1.15
N SER A 47 -8.98 3.59 -2.22
CA SER A 47 -9.62 3.49 -3.54
C SER A 47 -9.47 2.10 -4.18
N LEU A 48 -8.37 1.38 -3.88
CA LEU A 48 -8.19 -0.02 -4.30
C LEU A 48 -9.12 -0.97 -3.52
N GLY A 49 -9.40 -0.60 -2.27
CA GLY A 49 -10.31 -1.28 -1.36
C GLY A 49 -9.61 -2.17 -0.34
N ILE A 50 -10.31 -2.44 0.76
CA ILE A 50 -9.88 -3.37 1.82
C ILE A 50 -10.40 -4.78 1.56
N LYS A 51 -9.87 -5.77 2.29
CA LYS A 51 -10.17 -7.21 2.17
C LYS A 51 -9.93 -7.78 0.77
N LYS A 52 -8.96 -7.18 0.07
CA LYS A 52 -8.47 -7.61 -1.24
C LYS A 52 -6.98 -7.90 -1.13
N LYS A 53 -6.51 -8.82 -1.97
CA LYS A 53 -5.08 -9.07 -2.17
C LYS A 53 -4.49 -7.90 -2.97
N LEU A 54 -3.53 -7.22 -2.38
CA LEU A 54 -2.81 -6.11 -2.97
C LEU A 54 -1.32 -6.44 -3.01
N ASN A 55 -0.59 -5.91 -3.98
CA ASN A 55 0.86 -6.05 -4.05
C ASN A 55 1.51 -4.75 -3.62
N VAL A 56 2.33 -4.80 -2.57
CA VAL A 56 3.19 -3.69 -2.16
C VAL A 56 4.54 -3.86 -2.84
N VAL A 57 5.01 -2.83 -3.53
CA VAL A 57 6.33 -2.78 -4.15
C VAL A 57 7.15 -1.70 -3.45
N VAL A 58 8.30 -2.08 -2.90
CA VAL A 58 9.29 -1.16 -2.32
C VAL A 58 10.44 -1.05 -3.30
N HIS A 59 10.73 0.17 -3.74
CA HIS A 59 11.87 0.47 -4.62
C HIS A 59 13.10 0.76 -3.76
N ASP A 60 14.28 0.30 -4.18
CA ASP A 60 15.54 0.55 -3.44
C ASP A 60 16.09 1.94 -3.76
#